data_AF-A0A662TQX7-F1
#
_entry.id   AF-A0A662TQX7-F1
#
_cell.length_a   1.000
_cell.length_b   1.000
_cell.length_c   1.000
_cell.angle_alpha   90.00
_cell.angle_beta   90.00
_cell.angle_gamma   90.00
#
_symmetry.space_group_name_H-M   'P 1'
#
loop_
_entity.id
_entity.type
_entity.pdbx_description
1 polymer ?
#
loop_
_entity_poly.entity_id
_entity_poly.type
_entity_poly.pdbx_seq_one_letter_code
_entity_poly.pdbx_strand_id
1 'polypeptide(L)'
;MTEFGVAYYQSWDPSHFVKDVEELTNNGFNSILLGVSEYDYWFWHDSVRECVRIAGERGLKTYVNLWGWGKIFGGEPPSLYLQHSIKDRQVSNKGEILPAVCPNSPRFREYILNRVEDITREWKPDYVFLDEPHYLTFLQEPMEYKFKEFKGWSCRCEICKEKFREKYGFEMPEKLTSEVLEFREETLFEFLRRIAQKVVGHGVKVDVCILPTIGEGVLVGKIVKKMAEKIGISDWRRIFKLKEVDTFSTDPYWILIEKGIFTKLFFKGYEWYKDVAQSFLSECRRENKRSQIWIQIFKVPREKWKEALDGIEYSRELGYDSIFFWA
;
A
#
# COMPACT_ATOMS: atom_id res chain seq x y z
N MET A 1 -10.84 -20.61 -9.73
CA MET A 1 -10.68 -20.80 -8.28
C MET A 1 -10.25 -19.47 -7.72
N THR A 2 -10.89 -18.97 -6.66
CA THR A 2 -10.47 -17.73 -5.98
C THR A 2 -9.11 -17.93 -5.34
N GLU A 3 -8.24 -16.94 -5.49
CA GLU A 3 -6.93 -16.92 -4.85
C GLU A 3 -7.06 -16.50 -3.39
N PHE A 4 -6.45 -17.26 -2.48
CA PHE A 4 -6.40 -16.96 -1.05
C PHE A 4 -4.95 -16.81 -0.62
N GLY A 5 -4.60 -15.62 -0.14
CA GLY A 5 -3.24 -15.29 0.27
C GLY A 5 -3.15 -14.70 1.66
N VAL A 6 -1.98 -14.78 2.27
CA VAL A 6 -1.74 -14.21 3.61
C VAL A 6 -0.45 -13.40 3.60
N ALA A 7 -0.43 -12.30 4.37
CA ALA A 7 0.79 -11.58 4.63
C ALA A 7 1.69 -12.35 5.61
N TYR A 8 2.99 -12.37 5.31
CA TYR A 8 4.02 -13.02 6.09
C TYR A 8 5.19 -12.06 6.29
N TYR A 9 5.49 -11.77 7.56
CA TYR A 9 6.51 -10.81 7.97
C TYR A 9 7.23 -11.26 9.26
N GLN A 10 7.29 -12.58 9.51
CA GLN A 10 7.78 -13.15 10.77
C GLN A 10 9.27 -13.47 10.79
N SER A 11 9.71 -14.52 10.09
CA SER A 11 11.07 -15.06 10.17
C SER A 11 11.67 -15.28 8.79
N TRP A 12 12.92 -14.85 8.61
CA TRP A 12 13.74 -15.14 7.44
C TRP A 12 14.69 -16.33 7.68
N ASP A 13 14.34 -17.23 8.59
CA ASP A 13 14.98 -18.54 8.70
C ASP A 13 14.25 -19.53 7.78
N PRO A 14 14.89 -19.99 6.68
CA PRO A 14 14.26 -20.92 5.74
C PRO A 14 13.73 -22.20 6.40
N SER A 15 14.37 -22.67 7.48
CA SER A 15 13.98 -23.91 8.17
C SER A 15 12.64 -23.79 8.88
N HIS A 16 12.36 -22.61 9.46
CA HIS A 16 11.07 -22.29 10.04
C HIS A 16 10.04 -21.97 8.96
N PHE A 17 10.44 -21.18 7.97
CA PHE A 17 9.57 -20.77 6.86
C PHE A 17 8.96 -21.95 6.10
N VAL A 18 9.70 -23.06 5.92
CA VAL A 18 9.19 -24.30 5.32
C VAL A 18 7.94 -24.81 6.05
N LYS A 19 7.96 -24.83 7.38
CA LYS A 19 6.84 -25.35 8.19
C LYS A 19 5.63 -24.44 8.07
N ASP A 20 5.86 -23.12 8.07
CA ASP A 20 4.79 -22.14 7.92
C ASP A 20 4.12 -22.28 6.54
N VAL A 21 4.90 -22.42 5.46
CA VAL A 21 4.35 -22.64 4.10
C VAL A 21 3.59 -23.97 4.00
N GLU A 22 4.08 -25.03 4.64
CA GLU A 22 3.36 -26.31 4.72
C GLU A 22 2.03 -26.16 5.47
N GLU A 23 1.99 -25.42 6.58
CA GLU A 23 0.74 -25.13 7.28
C GLU A 23 -0.22 -24.33 6.41
N LEU A 24 0.25 -23.29 5.72
CA LEU A 24 -0.57 -22.47 4.82
C LEU A 24 -1.19 -23.30 3.70
N THR A 25 -0.38 -24.10 3.00
CA THR A 25 -0.85 -24.96 1.91
C THR A 25 -1.85 -26.02 2.40
N ASN A 26 -1.61 -26.63 3.58
CA ASN A 26 -2.54 -27.57 4.21
C ASN A 26 -3.88 -26.94 4.60
N ASN A 27 -3.90 -25.62 4.86
CA ASN A 27 -5.11 -24.86 5.17
C ASN A 27 -5.76 -24.21 3.93
N GLY A 28 -5.30 -24.56 2.71
CA GLY A 28 -5.93 -24.14 1.45
C GLY A 28 -5.50 -22.77 0.94
N PHE A 29 -4.48 -22.15 1.54
CA PHE A 29 -3.85 -20.98 0.94
C PHE A 29 -3.07 -21.38 -0.31
N ASN A 30 -3.17 -20.56 -1.35
CA ASN A 30 -2.49 -20.77 -2.63
C ASN A 30 -1.60 -19.58 -3.03
N SER A 31 -1.49 -18.57 -2.16
CA SER A 31 -0.61 -17.41 -2.33
C SER A 31 -0.04 -16.94 -1.00
N ILE A 32 1.08 -16.22 -1.07
CA ILE A 32 1.73 -15.61 0.10
C ILE A 32 2.31 -14.25 -0.30
N LEU A 33 2.14 -13.27 0.58
CA LEU A 33 2.78 -11.98 0.47
C LEU A 33 3.88 -11.85 1.51
N LEU A 34 5.12 -11.69 1.06
CA LEU A 34 6.28 -11.49 1.91
C LEU A 34 6.46 -9.99 2.14
N GLY A 35 6.23 -9.54 3.37
CA GLY A 35 6.45 -8.17 3.82
C GLY A 35 7.93 -7.92 4.03
N VAL A 36 8.61 -7.35 3.03
CA VAL A 36 10.06 -7.16 3.05
C VAL A 36 10.38 -5.71 3.32
N SER A 37 10.94 -5.40 4.49
CA SER A 37 11.45 -4.06 4.78
C SER A 37 12.80 -3.79 4.12
N GLU A 38 13.25 -2.53 4.12
CA GLU A 38 14.59 -2.19 3.65
C GLU A 38 15.69 -2.90 4.45
N TYR A 39 15.43 -3.17 5.74
CA TYR A 39 16.33 -3.93 6.59
C TYR A 39 16.38 -5.40 6.19
N ASP A 40 15.24 -6.00 5.87
CA ASP A 40 15.19 -7.40 5.42
C ASP A 40 15.91 -7.57 4.09
N TYR A 41 15.70 -6.66 3.15
CA TYR A 41 16.45 -6.65 1.90
C TYR A 41 17.96 -6.48 2.13
N TRP A 42 18.37 -5.59 3.05
CA TRP A 42 19.79 -5.33 3.28
C TRP A 42 20.51 -6.46 4.03
N PHE A 43 19.91 -6.96 5.11
CA PHE A 43 20.55 -7.91 6.03
C PHE A 43 20.20 -9.36 5.72
N TRP A 44 18.93 -9.63 5.38
CA TRP A 44 18.40 -10.98 5.14
C TRP A 44 18.28 -11.31 3.65
N HIS A 45 18.94 -10.56 2.77
CA HIS A 45 18.80 -10.64 1.30
C HIS A 45 18.68 -12.08 0.75
N ASP A 46 19.70 -12.91 1.01
CA ASP A 46 19.76 -14.27 0.48
C ASP A 46 18.71 -15.19 1.13
N SER A 47 18.39 -14.97 2.40
CA SER A 47 17.36 -15.72 3.10
C SER A 47 15.95 -15.39 2.59
N VAL A 48 15.66 -14.11 2.36
CA VAL A 48 14.37 -13.68 1.78
C VAL A 48 14.21 -14.25 0.38
N ARG A 49 15.28 -14.19 -0.44
CA ARG A 49 15.31 -14.84 -1.77
C ARG A 49 14.99 -16.33 -1.68
N GLU A 50 15.59 -17.02 -0.71
CA GLU A 50 15.36 -18.43 -0.49
C GLU A 50 13.91 -18.71 -0.04
N CYS A 51 13.32 -17.87 0.80
CA CYS A 51 11.90 -17.95 1.16
C CYS A 51 10.98 -17.77 -0.05
N VAL A 52 11.26 -16.81 -0.95
CA VAL A 52 10.51 -16.66 -2.21
C VAL A 52 10.55 -17.96 -3.02
N ARG A 53 11.74 -18.55 -3.18
CA ARG A 53 11.91 -19.83 -3.90
C ARG A 53 11.13 -20.98 -3.24
N ILE A 54 11.27 -21.12 -1.92
CA ILE A 54 10.61 -22.17 -1.11
C ILE A 54 9.08 -22.11 -1.24
N ALA A 55 8.51 -20.91 -1.20
CA ALA A 55 7.07 -20.71 -1.35
C ALA A 55 6.60 -21.11 -2.75
N GLY A 56 7.31 -20.65 -3.79
CA GLY A 56 7.01 -21.00 -5.18
C GLY A 56 7.08 -22.50 -5.46
N GLU A 57 8.12 -23.19 -4.98
CA GLU A 57 8.28 -24.64 -5.15
C GLU A 57 7.20 -25.47 -4.44
N ARG A 58 6.60 -24.91 -3.39
CA ARG A 58 5.46 -25.51 -2.67
C ARG A 58 4.11 -25.12 -3.25
N GLY A 59 4.09 -24.46 -4.40
CA GLY A 59 2.88 -24.15 -5.16
C GLY A 59 2.13 -22.90 -4.67
N LEU A 60 2.74 -22.07 -3.81
CA LEU A 60 2.20 -20.76 -3.48
C LEU A 60 2.64 -19.75 -4.53
N LYS A 61 1.71 -18.95 -5.03
CA LYS A 61 2.06 -17.73 -5.76
C LYS A 61 2.66 -16.70 -4.80
N THR A 62 3.74 -16.06 -5.23
CA THR A 62 4.59 -15.21 -4.39
C THR A 62 4.43 -13.73 -4.71
N TYR A 63 4.15 -12.95 -3.68
CA TYR A 63 4.14 -11.48 -3.72
C TYR A 63 5.29 -10.96 -2.85
N VAL A 64 6.07 -10.02 -3.35
CA VAL A 64 7.07 -9.29 -2.55
C VAL A 64 6.56 -7.87 -2.32
N ASN A 65 6.27 -7.55 -1.06
CA ASN A 65 5.84 -6.22 -0.64
C ASN A 65 7.04 -5.39 -0.19
N LEU A 66 7.16 -4.17 -0.73
CA LEU A 66 8.14 -3.15 -0.32
C LEU A 66 7.71 -2.47 1.00
N TRP A 67 7.52 -3.27 2.05
CA TRP A 67 6.86 -2.90 3.31
C TRP A 67 7.63 -1.81 4.08
N GLY A 68 7.04 -0.61 4.16
CA GLY A 68 7.61 0.56 4.85
C GLY A 68 8.75 1.28 4.11
N TRP A 69 9.05 0.90 2.87
CA TRP A 69 10.17 1.46 2.11
C TRP A 69 9.99 2.97 1.88
N GLY A 70 11.02 3.74 2.26
CA GLY A 70 11.00 5.21 2.19
C GLY A 70 9.90 5.90 3.00
N LYS A 71 9.09 5.14 3.77
CA LYS A 71 7.79 5.56 4.33
C LYS A 71 6.89 6.28 3.31
N ILE A 72 7.03 5.89 2.03
CA ILE A 72 6.11 6.24 0.95
C ILE A 72 5.17 5.08 0.65
N PHE A 73 5.60 3.85 0.91
CA PHE A 73 4.75 2.66 0.92
C PHE A 73 4.27 2.36 2.33
N GLY A 74 3.11 1.72 2.43
CA GLY A 74 2.49 1.22 3.66
C GLY A 74 3.44 0.33 4.45
N GLY A 75 3.37 0.42 5.77
CA GLY A 75 4.10 -0.46 6.68
C GLY A 75 4.77 0.19 7.88
N GLU A 76 4.96 -0.63 8.90
CA GLU A 76 5.49 -0.31 10.22
C GLU A 76 7.01 -0.12 10.27
N PRO A 77 7.84 -0.90 9.54
CA PRO A 77 9.29 -0.81 9.67
C PRO A 77 9.82 0.61 9.43
N PRO A 78 10.94 0.97 10.09
CA PRO A 78 11.64 2.20 9.77
C PRO A 78 12.27 2.09 8.38
N SER A 79 12.36 3.22 7.68
CA SER A 79 13.11 3.27 6.43
C SER A 79 14.60 3.42 6.71
N LEU A 80 15.42 2.43 6.29
CA LEU A 80 16.87 2.52 6.31
C LEU A 80 17.38 3.62 5.37
N TYR A 81 16.74 3.80 4.21
CA TYR A 81 17.12 4.87 3.27
C TYR A 81 17.08 6.25 3.95
N LEU A 82 16.03 6.50 4.74
CA LEU A 82 15.86 7.78 5.43
C LEU A 82 16.84 8.03 6.57
N GLN A 83 17.59 7.02 7.03
CA GLN A 83 18.67 7.21 8.01
C GLN A 83 19.88 7.92 7.38
N HIS A 84 20.13 7.69 6.09
CA HIS A 84 21.27 8.26 5.37
C HIS A 84 20.90 9.44 4.46
N SER A 85 19.61 9.62 4.15
CA SER A 85 19.15 10.53 3.09
C SER A 85 18.16 11.58 3.60
N ILE A 86 18.54 12.35 4.62
CA ILE A 86 17.69 13.41 5.22
C ILE A 86 17.25 14.45 4.17
N LYS A 87 18.12 14.76 3.19
CA LYS A 87 17.85 15.74 2.13
C LYS A 87 16.77 15.29 1.12
N ASP A 88 16.41 14.00 1.11
CA ASP A 88 15.38 13.47 0.22
C ASP A 88 14.00 13.44 0.86
N ARG A 89 13.88 13.90 2.11
CA ARG A 89 12.64 13.87 2.87
C ARG A 89 11.57 14.80 2.31
N GLN A 90 10.33 14.44 2.57
CA GLN A 90 9.18 15.31 2.37
C GLN A 90 9.31 16.53 3.27
N VAL A 91 8.87 17.68 2.76
CA VAL A 91 8.76 18.92 3.53
C VAL A 91 7.29 19.28 3.62
N SER A 92 6.82 19.59 4.82
CA SER A 92 5.42 19.93 5.05
C SER A 92 5.07 21.27 4.44
N ASN A 93 3.77 21.56 4.41
CA ASN A 93 3.27 22.84 3.96
C ASN A 93 3.72 24.03 4.82
N LYS A 94 4.28 23.76 6.01
CA LYS A 94 4.86 24.72 6.96
C LYS A 94 6.39 24.70 6.99
N GLY A 95 7.04 23.94 6.11
CA GLY A 95 8.50 23.85 6.07
C GLY A 95 9.12 22.82 7.01
N GLU A 96 8.33 21.98 7.69
CA GLU A 96 8.84 20.95 8.58
C GLU A 96 9.39 19.77 7.76
N ILE A 97 10.57 19.26 8.11
CA ILE A 97 11.13 18.05 7.50
C ILE A 97 10.44 16.82 8.08
N LEU A 98 9.88 15.98 7.23
CA LEU A 98 9.04 14.85 7.60
C LEU A 98 9.77 13.51 7.45
N PRO A 99 9.45 12.48 8.24
CA PRO A 99 10.08 11.16 8.18
C PRO A 99 9.54 10.27 7.04
N ALA A 100 9.36 10.85 5.85
CA ALA A 100 9.02 10.12 4.63
C ALA A 100 9.79 10.71 3.46
N VAL A 101 10.06 9.91 2.43
CA VAL A 101 10.80 10.35 1.25
C VAL A 101 9.90 11.11 0.28
N CYS A 102 10.46 12.13 -0.37
CA CYS A 102 9.79 12.84 -1.44
C CYS A 102 9.69 11.95 -2.69
N PRO A 103 8.49 11.71 -3.27
CA PRO A 103 8.35 10.93 -4.50
C PRO A 103 9.03 11.57 -5.71
N ASN A 104 9.44 12.83 -5.62
CA ASN A 104 10.19 13.54 -6.65
C ASN A 104 11.70 13.54 -6.44
N SER A 105 12.22 12.97 -5.34
CA SER A 105 13.67 12.85 -5.10
C SER A 105 14.32 11.99 -6.20
N PRO A 106 15.27 12.54 -6.98
CA PRO A 106 15.97 11.77 -8.01
C PRO A 106 16.74 10.58 -7.43
N ARG A 107 17.42 10.77 -6.29
CA ARG A 107 18.18 9.71 -5.61
C ARG A 107 17.29 8.57 -5.15
N PHE A 108 16.14 8.89 -4.55
CA PHE A 108 15.23 7.84 -4.11
C PHE A 108 14.59 7.10 -5.28
N ARG A 109 14.24 7.82 -6.36
CA ARG A 109 13.74 7.20 -7.59
C ARG A 109 14.76 6.23 -8.19
N GLU A 110 16.02 6.62 -8.26
CA GLU A 110 17.08 5.74 -8.73
C GLU A 110 17.24 4.52 -7.80
N TYR A 111 17.31 4.76 -6.48
CA TYR A 111 17.41 3.72 -5.48
C TYR A 111 16.28 2.69 -5.60
N ILE A 112 15.01 3.13 -5.62
CA ILE A 112 13.87 2.20 -5.65
C ILE A 112 13.83 1.42 -6.98
N LEU A 113 14.16 2.06 -8.11
CA LEU A 113 14.19 1.40 -9.42
C LEU A 113 15.28 0.33 -9.50
N ASN A 114 16.46 0.61 -8.95
CA ASN A 114 17.54 -0.38 -8.87
C ASN A 114 17.14 -1.54 -7.95
N ARG A 115 16.49 -1.25 -6.81
CA ARG A 115 16.10 -2.29 -5.85
C ARG A 115 15.00 -3.21 -6.38
N VAL A 116 13.98 -2.66 -7.05
CA VAL A 116 12.96 -3.52 -7.69
C VAL A 116 13.54 -4.31 -8.86
N GLU A 117 14.55 -3.79 -9.57
CA GLU A 117 15.29 -4.56 -10.57
C GLU A 117 16.02 -5.74 -9.94
N ASP A 118 16.78 -5.51 -8.87
CA ASP A 118 17.50 -6.57 -8.15
C ASP A 118 16.51 -7.65 -7.67
N ILE A 119 15.43 -7.25 -7.00
CA ILE A 119 14.37 -8.17 -6.52
C ILE A 119 13.78 -8.98 -7.68
N THR A 120 13.40 -8.33 -8.78
CA THR A 120 12.74 -9.02 -9.90
C THR A 120 13.68 -9.96 -10.64
N ARG A 121 14.97 -9.61 -10.78
CA ARG A 121 15.95 -10.44 -11.48
C ARG A 121 16.47 -11.59 -10.63
N GLU A 122 16.71 -11.34 -9.35
CA GLU A 122 17.37 -12.29 -8.45
C GLU A 122 16.37 -13.20 -7.74
N TRP A 123 15.25 -12.65 -7.26
CA TRP A 123 14.28 -13.40 -6.46
C TRP A 123 13.15 -13.98 -7.30
N LYS A 124 12.82 -13.32 -8.43
CA LYS A 124 11.82 -13.75 -9.41
C LYS A 124 10.46 -14.11 -8.78
N PRO A 125 9.86 -13.23 -7.96
CA PRO A 125 8.52 -13.46 -7.45
C PRO A 125 7.49 -13.39 -8.59
N ASP A 126 6.27 -13.88 -8.35
CA ASP A 126 5.17 -13.72 -9.30
C ASP A 126 4.71 -12.27 -9.39
N TYR A 127 4.70 -11.56 -8.25
CA TYR A 127 4.26 -10.18 -8.12
C TYR A 127 5.22 -9.34 -7.27
N VAL A 128 5.42 -8.08 -7.67
CA VAL A 128 5.83 -7.01 -6.76
C VAL A 128 4.58 -6.27 -6.30
N PHE A 129 4.43 -6.14 -4.98
CA PHE A 129 3.30 -5.49 -4.34
C PHE A 129 3.72 -4.10 -3.84
N LEU A 130 3.07 -3.08 -4.35
CA LEU A 130 3.27 -1.68 -3.98
C LEU A 130 2.17 -1.27 -3.00
N ASP A 131 2.51 -1.36 -1.73
CA ASP A 131 1.57 -1.19 -0.63
C ASP A 131 1.27 0.29 -0.38
N GLU A 132 0.00 0.68 -0.48
CA GLU A 132 -0.54 1.99 -0.13
C GLU A 132 0.39 3.18 -0.45
N PRO A 133 0.79 3.45 -1.71
CA PRO A 133 1.67 4.57 -2.00
C PRO A 133 1.05 5.92 -1.59
N HIS A 134 1.68 6.64 -0.67
CA HIS A 134 1.11 7.85 -0.05
C HIS A 134 2.14 8.93 0.30
N TYR A 135 1.67 10.17 0.37
CA TYR A 135 2.38 11.22 1.13
C TYR A 135 2.13 11.02 2.62
N LEU A 136 3.09 11.43 3.46
CA LEU A 136 2.99 11.20 4.90
C LEU A 136 1.71 11.81 5.50
N THR A 137 0.84 10.95 6.02
CA THR A 137 -0.41 11.31 6.70
C THR A 137 -0.40 10.97 8.18
N PHE A 138 0.45 10.03 8.60
CA PHE A 138 0.58 9.61 9.98
C PHE A 138 2.04 9.58 10.42
N LEU A 139 2.32 10.12 11.60
CA LEU A 139 3.62 10.05 12.25
C LEU A 139 3.62 8.86 13.21
N GLN A 140 4.60 7.98 13.05
CA GLN A 140 4.85 6.88 13.97
C GLN A 140 5.47 7.43 15.26
N GLU A 141 4.92 7.05 16.41
CA GLU A 141 5.48 7.42 17.70
C GLU A 141 6.71 6.55 18.01
N PRO A 142 7.84 7.12 18.46
CA PRO A 142 9.10 6.38 18.60
C PRO A 142 9.12 5.43 19.80
N MET A 143 8.28 5.66 20.81
CA MET A 143 8.29 4.94 22.10
C MET A 143 7.13 3.95 22.25
N GLU A 144 6.12 4.04 21.39
CA GLU A 144 4.90 3.23 21.48
C GLU A 144 4.43 2.84 20.07
N TYR A 145 3.80 1.67 19.94
CA TYR A 145 3.15 1.27 18.69
C TYR A 145 1.86 2.09 18.47
N LYS A 146 2.04 3.36 18.14
CA LYS A 146 0.97 4.35 17.92
C LYS A 146 1.30 5.23 16.73
N PHE A 147 0.25 5.63 16.03
CA PHE A 147 0.30 6.53 14.90
C PHE A 147 -0.50 7.78 15.22
N LYS A 148 0.09 8.94 14.97
CA LYS A 148 -0.53 10.24 15.19
C LYS A 148 -0.81 10.89 13.84
N GLU A 149 -2.05 11.33 13.63
CA GLU A 149 -2.41 12.06 12.41
C GLU A 149 -1.52 13.30 12.24
N PHE A 150 -0.90 13.40 11.07
CA PHE A 150 -0.23 14.61 10.63
C PHE A 150 -1.29 15.62 10.13
N LYS A 151 -1.36 16.77 10.82
CA LYS A 151 -2.39 17.78 10.52
C LYS A 151 -2.11 18.59 9.25
N GLY A 152 -0.86 18.63 8.80
CA GLY A 152 -0.45 19.32 7.58
C GLY A 152 -0.62 18.48 6.32
N TRP A 153 0.02 18.91 5.24
CA TRP A 153 0.19 18.13 4.02
C TRP A 153 1.62 18.29 3.50
N SER A 154 2.04 17.36 2.66
CA SER A 154 3.35 17.33 2.01
C SER A 154 3.18 16.87 0.56
N CYS A 155 4.11 17.12 -0.35
CA CYS A 155 5.45 17.64 -0.16
C CYS A 155 5.63 19.01 -0.83
N ARG A 156 6.21 19.97 -0.11
CA ARG A 156 6.69 21.27 -0.61
C ARG A 156 8.22 21.41 -0.48
N CYS A 157 8.99 20.35 -0.70
CA CYS A 157 10.45 20.50 -0.80
C CYS A 157 10.80 21.33 -2.04
N GLU A 158 12.03 21.83 -2.14
CA GLU A 158 12.45 22.68 -3.27
C GLU A 158 12.21 22.02 -4.63
N ILE A 159 12.48 20.71 -4.75
CA ILE A 159 12.23 19.95 -5.98
C ILE A 159 10.74 19.96 -6.36
N CYS A 160 9.84 19.80 -5.38
CA CYS A 160 8.41 19.85 -5.63
C CYS A 160 7.94 21.27 -5.99
N LYS A 161 8.47 22.31 -5.34
CA LYS A 161 8.13 23.70 -5.66
C LYS A 161 8.58 24.06 -7.08
N GLU A 162 9.80 23.66 -7.46
CA GLU A 162 10.35 23.86 -8.80
C GLU A 162 9.49 23.19 -9.87
N LYS A 163 9.24 21.88 -9.73
CA LYS A 163 8.39 21.11 -10.67
C LYS A 163 6.96 21.66 -10.76
N PHE A 164 6.40 22.12 -9.64
CA PHE A 164 5.09 22.76 -9.63
C PHE A 164 5.11 24.09 -10.40
N ARG A 165 6.11 24.94 -10.14
CA ARG A 165 6.27 26.22 -10.83
C ARG A 165 6.50 26.04 -12.32
N GLU A 166 7.28 25.03 -12.71
CA GLU A 166 7.46 24.65 -14.13
C GLU A 166 6.13 24.25 -14.78
N LYS A 167 5.27 23.50 -14.08
CA LYS A 167 3.98 23.06 -14.61
C LYS A 167 2.94 24.19 -14.69
N TYR A 168 2.81 24.99 -13.64
CA TYR A 168 1.69 25.94 -13.50
C TYR A 168 2.08 27.41 -13.69
N GLY A 169 3.38 27.74 -13.75
CA GLY A 169 3.87 29.10 -13.97
C GLY A 169 3.84 30.03 -12.75
N PHE A 170 3.53 29.51 -11.56
CA PHE A 170 3.51 30.29 -10.31
C PHE A 170 4.03 29.47 -9.11
N GLU A 171 4.34 30.16 -8.01
CA GLU A 171 4.86 29.53 -6.78
C GLU A 171 3.85 28.57 -6.13
N MET A 172 4.33 27.41 -5.68
CA MET A 172 3.49 26.40 -5.05
C MET A 172 2.82 26.95 -3.77
N PRO A 173 1.48 27.00 -3.69
CA PRO A 173 0.77 27.54 -2.53
C PRO A 173 1.00 26.73 -1.23
N GLU A 174 0.78 27.36 -0.08
CA GLU A 174 0.80 26.68 1.23
C GLU A 174 -0.49 25.94 1.55
N LYS A 175 -1.56 26.33 0.85
CA LYS A 175 -2.88 25.70 0.91
C LYS A 175 -2.93 24.57 -0.10
N LEU A 176 -3.71 23.55 0.23
CA LEU A 176 -3.96 22.42 -0.65
C LEU A 176 -5.02 22.81 -1.69
N THR A 177 -4.59 23.54 -2.74
CA THR A 177 -5.47 23.95 -3.85
C THR A 177 -5.70 22.81 -4.83
N SER A 178 -6.61 22.99 -5.79
CA SER A 178 -6.86 22.04 -6.89
C SER A 178 -5.59 21.68 -7.66
N GLU A 179 -4.75 22.68 -7.97
CA GLU A 179 -3.50 22.51 -8.71
C GLU A 179 -2.48 21.70 -7.89
N VAL A 180 -2.44 21.93 -6.56
CA VAL A 180 -1.56 21.17 -5.67
C VAL A 180 -2.02 19.72 -5.56
N LEU A 181 -3.32 19.47 -5.46
CA LEU A 181 -3.89 18.12 -5.45
C LEU A 181 -3.54 17.37 -6.74
N GLU A 182 -3.81 18.00 -7.88
CA GLU A 182 -3.51 17.43 -9.20
C GLU A 182 -2.01 17.14 -9.37
N PHE A 183 -1.13 18.08 -8.98
CA PHE A 183 0.32 17.90 -9.02
C PHE A 183 0.80 16.70 -8.19
N ARG A 184 0.24 16.55 -6.97
CA ARG A 184 0.61 15.47 -6.05
C ARG A 184 0.17 14.12 -6.57
N GLU A 185 -1.06 14.05 -7.09
CA GLU A 185 -1.62 12.83 -7.66
C GLU A 185 -0.85 12.40 -8.92
N GLU A 186 -0.48 13.35 -9.80
CA GLU A 186 0.39 13.09 -10.94
C GLU A 186 1.77 12.61 -10.54
N THR A 187 2.33 13.21 -9.50
CA THR A 187 3.64 12.83 -8.99
C THR A 187 3.64 11.37 -8.54
N LEU A 188 2.60 10.94 -7.80
CA LEU A 188 2.45 9.53 -7.39
C LEU A 188 2.14 8.62 -8.57
N PHE A 189 1.26 9.03 -9.48
CA PHE A 189 0.96 8.27 -10.70
C PHE A 189 2.24 7.98 -11.50
N GLU A 190 3.04 9.00 -11.77
CA GLU A 190 4.29 8.85 -12.53
C GLU A 190 5.35 8.04 -11.76
N PHE A 191 5.41 8.22 -10.43
CA PHE A 191 6.29 7.44 -9.57
C PHE A 191 5.97 5.94 -9.64
N LEU A 192 4.69 5.58 -9.48
CA LEU A 192 4.21 4.21 -9.58
C LEU A 192 4.38 3.65 -10.98
N ARG A 193 4.06 4.43 -12.02
CA ARG A 193 4.24 4.03 -13.41
C ARG A 193 5.67 3.61 -13.69
N ARG A 194 6.66 4.37 -13.23
CA ARG A 194 8.08 4.04 -13.44
C ARG A 194 8.51 2.76 -12.73
N ILE A 195 8.06 2.55 -11.50
CA ILE A 195 8.34 1.31 -10.76
C ILE A 195 7.69 0.13 -11.47
N ALA A 196 6.41 0.25 -11.80
CA ALA A 196 5.67 -0.79 -12.50
C ALA A 196 6.31 -1.14 -13.86
N GLN A 197 6.71 -0.13 -14.65
CA GLN A 197 7.44 -0.31 -15.91
C GLN A 197 8.74 -1.11 -15.73
N LYS A 198 9.48 -0.83 -14.66
CA LYS A 198 10.71 -1.56 -14.36
C LYS A 198 10.44 -3.03 -14.02
N VAL A 199 9.42 -3.27 -13.20
CA VAL A 199 9.02 -4.63 -12.79
C VAL A 199 8.53 -5.46 -13.99
N VAL A 200 7.59 -4.94 -14.79
CA VAL A 200 7.06 -5.65 -15.96
C VAL A 200 8.13 -5.88 -17.03
N GLY A 201 9.13 -5.00 -17.11
CA GLY A 201 10.30 -5.17 -17.99
C GLY A 201 11.13 -6.43 -17.71
N HIS A 202 10.98 -7.02 -16.52
CA HIS A 202 11.60 -8.29 -16.12
C HIS A 202 10.62 -9.48 -16.09
N GLY A 203 9.40 -9.30 -16.61
CA GLY A 203 8.39 -10.37 -16.70
C GLY A 203 7.69 -10.70 -15.38
N VAL A 204 7.86 -9.87 -14.35
CA VAL A 204 7.15 -9.97 -13.06
C VAL A 204 5.92 -9.08 -13.10
N LYS A 205 4.84 -9.49 -12.43
CA LYS A 205 3.59 -8.73 -12.38
C LYS A 205 3.61 -7.67 -11.29
N VAL A 206 2.72 -6.69 -11.40
CA VAL A 206 2.60 -5.60 -10.42
C VAL A 206 1.22 -5.62 -9.79
N ASP A 207 1.21 -5.57 -8.47
CA ASP A 207 0.01 -5.30 -7.66
C ASP A 207 0.17 -3.96 -6.95
N VAL A 208 -0.85 -3.10 -7.00
CA VAL A 208 -0.87 -1.83 -6.26
C VAL A 208 -2.04 -1.83 -5.30
N CYS A 209 -1.74 -1.78 -4.00
CA CYS A 209 -2.77 -1.57 -2.98
C CYS A 209 -3.06 -0.09 -2.81
N ILE A 210 -4.32 0.28 -2.89
CA ILE A 210 -4.78 1.65 -2.70
C ILE A 210 -5.66 1.71 -1.47
N LEU A 211 -5.31 2.65 -0.58
CA LEU A 211 -6.07 2.94 0.63
C LEU A 211 -7.55 3.17 0.32
N PRO A 212 -8.48 2.66 1.17
CA PRO A 212 -9.93 2.77 1.03
C PRO A 212 -10.39 4.24 1.21
N THR A 213 -10.24 5.06 0.17
CA THR A 213 -10.61 6.48 0.18
C THR A 213 -12.01 6.76 -0.39
N ILE A 214 -12.90 5.76 -0.39
CA ILE A 214 -14.31 5.92 -0.72
C ILE A 214 -15.15 5.92 0.56
N GLY A 215 -16.15 6.80 0.63
CA GLY A 215 -17.16 6.80 1.67
C GLY A 215 -18.43 7.46 1.17
N GLU A 216 -19.55 6.73 1.21
CA GLU A 216 -20.87 7.29 0.92
C GLU A 216 -21.48 7.95 2.18
N GLY A 217 -22.37 8.91 1.97
CA GLY A 217 -23.00 9.71 3.04
C GLY A 217 -22.29 11.03 3.34
N VAL A 218 -23.07 12.06 3.69
CA VAL A 218 -22.62 13.47 3.74
C VAL A 218 -21.46 13.72 4.71
N LEU A 219 -21.42 13.01 5.85
CA LEU A 219 -20.42 13.22 6.89
C LEU A 219 -19.18 12.35 6.68
N VAL A 220 -19.38 11.04 6.47
CA VAL A 220 -18.31 10.07 6.24
C VAL A 220 -17.57 10.39 4.95
N GLY A 221 -18.29 10.70 3.87
CA GLY A 221 -17.68 11.10 2.59
C GLY A 221 -16.82 12.37 2.69
N LYS A 222 -17.17 13.35 3.55
CA LYS A 222 -16.34 14.54 3.77
C LYS A 222 -15.05 14.22 4.54
N ILE A 223 -15.11 13.33 5.52
CA ILE A 223 -13.94 12.90 6.29
C ILE A 223 -13.00 12.11 5.39
N VAL A 224 -13.53 11.13 4.69
CA VAL A 224 -12.78 10.27 3.77
C VAL A 224 -12.16 11.11 2.64
N LYS A 225 -12.89 12.06 2.06
CA LYS A 225 -12.35 12.97 1.04
C LYS A 225 -11.16 13.79 1.54
N LYS A 226 -11.26 14.38 2.74
CA LYS A 226 -10.13 15.14 3.33
C LYS A 226 -8.92 14.25 3.60
N MET A 227 -9.16 13.00 3.98
CA MET A 227 -8.09 12.01 4.16
C MET A 227 -7.44 11.67 2.82
N ALA A 228 -8.24 11.42 1.77
CA ALA A 228 -7.78 11.13 0.41
C ALA A 228 -6.90 12.26 -0.16
N GLU A 229 -7.35 13.51 0.01
CA GLU A 229 -6.60 14.70 -0.37
C GLU A 229 -5.23 14.78 0.32
N LYS A 230 -5.14 14.36 1.59
CA LYS A 230 -3.87 14.29 2.32
C LYS A 230 -2.99 13.11 1.90
N ILE A 231 -3.57 11.94 1.61
CA ILE A 231 -2.85 10.76 1.10
C ILE A 231 -2.19 11.06 -0.24
N GLY A 232 -2.84 11.87 -1.07
CA GLY A 232 -2.36 12.30 -2.39
C GLY A 232 -2.89 11.49 -3.56
N ILE A 233 -3.72 10.47 -3.29
CA ILE A 233 -4.54 9.78 -4.26
C ILE A 233 -5.99 10.09 -3.88
N SER A 234 -6.55 11.15 -4.49
CA SER A 234 -7.93 11.56 -4.23
C SER A 234 -8.94 10.88 -5.12
N ASP A 235 -8.51 10.40 -6.30
CA ASP A 235 -9.34 9.70 -7.25
C ASP A 235 -8.65 8.43 -7.77
N TRP A 236 -9.16 7.28 -7.34
CA TRP A 236 -8.69 5.97 -7.80
C TRP A 236 -8.70 5.84 -9.32
N ARG A 237 -9.71 6.41 -9.99
CA ARG A 237 -9.89 6.28 -11.46
C ARG A 237 -8.67 6.74 -12.24
N ARG A 238 -7.84 7.61 -11.66
CA ARG A 238 -6.58 8.00 -12.27
C ARG A 238 -5.53 6.90 -12.16
N ILE A 239 -5.32 6.35 -10.98
CA ILE A 239 -4.33 5.30 -10.72
C ILE A 239 -4.67 4.01 -11.48
N PHE A 240 -5.95 3.66 -11.59
CA PHE A 240 -6.38 2.47 -12.34
C PHE A 240 -5.99 2.48 -13.83
N LYS A 241 -5.68 3.65 -14.40
CA LYS A 241 -5.19 3.80 -15.78
C LYS A 241 -3.74 3.39 -15.98
N LEU A 242 -3.02 3.03 -14.92
CA LEU A 242 -1.66 2.48 -15.04
C LEU A 242 -1.73 1.15 -15.80
N LYS A 243 -1.19 1.14 -17.02
CA LYS A 243 -1.27 -0.01 -17.92
C LYS A 243 -0.42 -1.16 -17.44
N GLU A 244 0.69 -0.83 -16.78
CA GLU A 244 1.70 -1.74 -16.26
C GLU A 244 1.30 -2.43 -14.96
N VAL A 245 0.15 -2.08 -14.37
CA VAL A 245 -0.39 -2.73 -13.17
C VAL A 245 -1.32 -3.87 -13.57
N ASP A 246 -1.05 -5.09 -13.11
CA ASP A 246 -1.86 -6.28 -13.42
C ASP A 246 -3.08 -6.41 -12.49
N THR A 247 -2.84 -6.18 -11.21
CA THR A 247 -3.82 -6.32 -10.13
C THR A 247 -3.90 -5.02 -9.34
N PHE A 248 -5.11 -4.60 -9.00
CA PHE A 248 -5.31 -3.58 -7.99
C PHE A 248 -5.86 -4.22 -6.72
N SER A 249 -5.32 -3.77 -5.59
CA SER A 249 -5.72 -4.18 -4.25
C SER A 249 -6.35 -3.02 -3.46
N THR A 250 -7.23 -3.33 -2.51
CA THR A 250 -7.63 -2.38 -1.45
C THR A 250 -7.84 -3.12 -0.14
N ASP A 251 -7.74 -2.40 0.96
CA ASP A 251 -7.69 -2.95 2.31
C ASP A 251 -8.59 -2.22 3.32
N PRO A 252 -9.92 -2.31 3.12
CA PRO A 252 -10.89 -1.68 4.01
C PRO A 252 -10.91 -2.32 5.41
N TYR A 253 -10.07 -1.88 6.35
CA TYR A 253 -10.08 -2.36 7.74
C TYR A 253 -11.23 -1.77 8.58
N TRP A 254 -12.46 -2.19 8.28
CA TRP A 254 -13.66 -1.56 8.83
C TRP A 254 -13.81 -1.70 10.35
N ILE A 255 -13.27 -2.77 10.94
CA ILE A 255 -13.34 -3.00 12.40
C ILE A 255 -12.41 -2.03 13.14
N LEU A 256 -11.24 -1.76 12.57
CA LEU A 256 -10.31 -0.74 13.09
C LEU A 256 -10.94 0.66 12.98
N ILE A 257 -11.51 0.99 11.81
CA ILE A 257 -12.12 2.31 11.55
C ILE A 257 -13.32 2.54 12.48
N GLU A 258 -14.19 1.54 12.65
CA GLU A 258 -15.36 1.64 13.55
C GLU A 258 -14.93 1.93 14.99
N LYS A 259 -13.83 1.35 15.48
CA LYS A 259 -13.28 1.63 16.81
C LYS A 259 -12.81 3.09 16.98
N GLY A 260 -12.32 3.71 15.90
CA GLY A 260 -11.83 5.09 15.90
C GLY A 260 -12.94 6.15 15.84
N ILE A 261 -14.17 5.77 15.53
CA ILE A 261 -15.30 6.68 15.37
C ILE A 261 -16.10 6.76 16.67
N PHE A 262 -16.17 7.97 17.24
CA PHE A 262 -16.79 8.24 18.55
C PHE A 262 -18.28 7.86 18.62
N THR A 263 -18.98 7.81 17.48
CA THR A 263 -20.42 7.53 17.42
C THR A 263 -20.78 6.46 16.39
N LYS A 264 -21.03 5.23 16.87
CA LYS A 264 -21.52 4.11 16.03
C LYS A 264 -22.86 4.38 15.33
N LEU A 265 -23.61 5.39 15.78
CA LEU A 265 -24.87 5.80 15.17
C LEU A 265 -24.69 6.34 13.74
N PHE A 266 -23.49 6.80 13.38
CA PHE A 266 -23.21 7.44 12.08
C PHE A 266 -22.25 6.64 11.18
N PHE A 267 -21.73 5.51 11.64
CA PHE A 267 -20.85 4.66 10.85
C PHE A 267 -21.07 3.18 11.19
N LYS A 268 -21.46 2.39 10.19
CA LYS A 268 -21.53 0.94 10.26
C LYS A 268 -20.38 0.36 9.46
N GLY A 269 -19.34 -0.12 10.16
CA GLY A 269 -18.10 -0.56 9.51
C GLY A 269 -18.34 -1.58 8.41
N TYR A 270 -19.12 -2.62 8.69
CA TYR A 270 -19.37 -3.67 7.71
C TYR A 270 -20.14 -3.20 6.46
N GLU A 271 -21.06 -2.25 6.59
CA GLU A 271 -21.76 -1.69 5.42
C GLU A 271 -20.81 -0.80 4.61
N TRP A 272 -19.96 -0.01 5.26
CA TRP A 272 -18.92 0.75 4.57
C TRP A 272 -17.93 -0.17 3.84
N TYR A 273 -17.55 -1.30 4.44
CA TYR A 273 -16.74 -2.32 3.77
C TYR A 273 -17.40 -2.81 2.48
N LYS A 274 -18.71 -3.11 2.52
CA LYS A 274 -19.45 -3.54 1.32
C LYS A 274 -19.43 -2.47 0.23
N ASP A 275 -19.67 -1.21 0.58
CA ASP A 275 -19.67 -0.10 -0.36
C ASP A 275 -18.30 0.07 -1.03
N VAL A 276 -17.21 -0.01 -0.24
CA VAL A 276 -15.84 0.03 -0.74
C VAL A 276 -15.56 -1.17 -1.65
N ALA A 277 -15.90 -2.39 -1.21
CA ALA A 277 -15.66 -3.60 -1.96
C ALA A 277 -16.40 -3.62 -3.31
N GLN A 278 -17.65 -3.15 -3.36
CA GLN A 278 -18.41 -3.02 -4.61
C GLN A 278 -17.83 -1.95 -5.53
N SER A 279 -17.53 -0.77 -4.98
CA SER A 279 -17.02 0.36 -5.75
C SER A 279 -15.65 0.05 -6.36
N PHE A 280 -14.75 -0.52 -5.56
CA PHE A 280 -13.41 -0.91 -6.01
C PHE A 280 -13.45 -1.98 -7.10
N LEU A 281 -14.28 -3.01 -6.92
CA LEU A 281 -14.44 -4.08 -7.90
C LEU A 281 -15.03 -3.56 -9.23
N SER A 282 -15.97 -2.62 -9.16
CA SER A 282 -16.52 -1.95 -10.35
C SER A 282 -15.42 -1.24 -11.15
N GLU A 283 -14.52 -0.53 -10.48
CA GLU A 283 -13.38 0.14 -11.12
C GLU A 283 -12.38 -0.86 -11.73
N CYS A 284 -12.09 -1.97 -11.04
CA CYS A 284 -11.25 -3.04 -11.58
C CYS A 284 -11.83 -3.58 -12.90
N ARG A 285 -13.14 -3.89 -12.90
CA ARG A 285 -13.85 -4.41 -14.08
C ARG A 285 -13.87 -3.40 -15.22
N ARG A 286 -14.10 -2.12 -14.92
CA ARG A 286 -14.13 -1.03 -15.91
C ARG A 286 -12.82 -0.89 -16.66
N GLU A 287 -11.70 -1.09 -15.98
CA GLU A 287 -10.35 -0.94 -16.53
C GLU A 287 -9.72 -2.29 -16.92
N ASN A 288 -10.50 -3.38 -16.86
CA ASN A 288 -10.09 -4.76 -17.16
C ASN A 288 -8.84 -5.20 -16.38
N LYS A 289 -8.85 -4.93 -15.08
CA LYS A 289 -7.79 -5.28 -14.12
C LYS A 289 -8.26 -6.40 -13.19
N ARG A 290 -7.31 -7.18 -12.69
CA ARG A 290 -7.60 -8.15 -11.62
C ARG A 290 -7.87 -7.43 -10.31
N SER A 291 -8.75 -7.99 -9.49
CA SER A 291 -9.16 -7.37 -8.22
C SER A 291 -8.70 -8.19 -7.01
N GLN A 292 -8.03 -7.54 -6.07
CA GLN A 292 -7.67 -8.11 -4.78
C GLN A 292 -8.29 -7.29 -3.65
N ILE A 293 -8.68 -7.96 -2.57
CA ILE A 293 -9.16 -7.30 -1.36
C ILE A 293 -8.55 -7.92 -0.12
N TRP A 294 -8.18 -7.07 0.83
CA TRP A 294 -7.58 -7.49 2.10
C TRP A 294 -8.60 -7.47 3.22
N ILE A 295 -8.64 -8.57 3.97
CA ILE A 295 -9.52 -8.78 5.11
C ILE A 295 -8.71 -8.62 6.40
N GLN A 296 -9.25 -7.82 7.32
CA GLN A 296 -8.68 -7.62 8.64
C GLN A 296 -8.83 -8.91 9.48
N ILE A 297 -7.72 -9.55 9.85
CA ILE A 297 -7.69 -10.64 10.84
C ILE A 297 -6.89 -10.24 12.10
N PHE A 298 -6.11 -9.16 12.04
CA PHE A 298 -5.45 -8.58 13.21
C PHE A 298 -6.38 -7.68 14.05
N LYS A 299 -6.16 -7.66 15.38
CA LYS A 299 -6.88 -6.79 16.35
C LYS A 299 -8.41 -6.86 16.27
N VAL A 300 -8.96 -7.95 15.74
CA VAL A 300 -10.40 -8.17 15.68
C VAL A 300 -10.88 -8.65 17.06
N PRO A 301 -11.89 -8.02 17.68
CA PRO A 301 -12.46 -8.51 18.92
C PRO A 301 -13.19 -9.84 18.71
N ARG A 302 -13.24 -10.70 19.74
CA ARG A 302 -13.89 -12.03 19.66
C ARG A 302 -15.35 -11.94 19.21
N GLU A 303 -16.07 -10.91 19.63
CA GLU A 303 -17.48 -10.66 19.26
C GLU A 303 -17.67 -10.21 17.81
N LYS A 304 -16.60 -9.77 17.14
CA LYS A 304 -16.57 -9.32 15.74
C LYS A 304 -15.99 -10.38 14.79
N TRP A 305 -15.59 -11.55 15.29
CA TRP A 305 -14.99 -12.61 14.47
C TRP A 305 -15.94 -13.10 13.36
N LYS A 306 -17.23 -13.19 13.67
CA LYS A 306 -18.25 -13.52 12.66
C LYS A 306 -18.32 -12.47 11.55
N GLU A 307 -18.22 -11.18 11.89
CA GLU A 307 -18.25 -10.10 10.91
C GLU A 307 -17.03 -10.14 9.97
N ALA A 308 -15.86 -10.54 10.47
CA ALA A 308 -14.69 -10.81 9.62
C ALA A 308 -14.95 -11.95 8.62
N LEU A 309 -15.55 -13.06 9.07
CA LEU A 309 -15.95 -14.17 8.19
C LEU A 309 -16.99 -13.74 7.15
N ASP A 310 -18.00 -12.98 7.56
CA ASP A 310 -19.02 -12.43 6.66
C ASP A 310 -18.35 -11.58 5.56
N GLY A 311 -17.29 -10.83 5.89
CA GLY A 311 -16.48 -10.09 4.93
C GLY A 311 -15.79 -10.96 3.88
N ILE A 312 -15.25 -12.11 4.28
CA ILE A 312 -14.62 -13.10 3.37
C ILE A 312 -15.67 -13.65 2.40
N GLU A 313 -16.81 -14.11 2.94
CA GLU A 313 -17.89 -14.69 2.15
C GLU A 313 -18.44 -13.67 1.15
N TYR A 314 -18.67 -12.44 1.61
CA TYR A 314 -19.14 -11.35 0.76
C TYR A 314 -18.19 -11.04 -0.40
N SER A 315 -16.88 -10.94 -0.15
CA SER A 315 -15.89 -10.71 -1.21
C SER A 315 -15.80 -11.86 -2.21
N ARG A 316 -15.96 -13.10 -1.72
CA ARG A 316 -16.02 -14.28 -2.58
C ARG A 316 -17.28 -14.27 -3.46
N GLU A 317 -18.44 -13.94 -2.89
CA GLU A 317 -19.71 -13.83 -3.60
C GLU A 317 -19.73 -12.71 -4.65
N LEU A 318 -19.10 -11.57 -4.34
CA LEU A 318 -18.91 -10.48 -5.32
C LEU A 318 -18.03 -10.90 -6.51
N GLY A 319 -17.19 -11.92 -6.33
CA GLY A 319 -16.32 -12.47 -7.36
C GLY A 319 -14.98 -11.73 -7.48
N TYR A 320 -14.34 -11.40 -6.35
CA TYR A 320 -12.94 -10.97 -6.36
C TYR A 320 -12.02 -12.08 -6.88
N ASP A 321 -11.00 -11.71 -7.68
CA ASP A 321 -9.97 -12.65 -8.13
C ASP A 321 -9.16 -13.24 -6.98
N SER A 322 -8.83 -12.40 -5.99
CA SER A 322 -7.99 -12.73 -4.85
C SER A 322 -8.50 -12.09 -3.56
N ILE A 323 -8.43 -12.84 -2.47
CA ILE A 323 -8.78 -12.40 -1.11
C ILE A 323 -7.57 -12.67 -0.22
N PHE A 324 -7.00 -11.61 0.35
CA PHE A 324 -5.81 -11.68 1.17
C PHE A 324 -6.10 -11.32 2.63
N PHE A 325 -5.23 -11.75 3.54
CA PHE A 325 -5.39 -11.55 4.97
C PHE A 325 -4.16 -10.92 5.61
N TRP A 326 -4.40 -9.88 6.41
CA TRP A 326 -3.43 -9.42 7.39
C TRP A 326 -3.75 -10.07 8.73
N ALA A 327 -2.83 -10.91 9.21
CA ALA A 327 -2.96 -11.70 10.42
C ALA A 327 -2.11 -11.13 11.55
#